data_AF-A0A925E3N1-F1
#
_entry.id   AF-A0A925E3N1-F1
#
_cell.length_a   1.000
_cell.length_b   1.000
_cell.length_c   1.000
_cell.angle_alpha   90.00
_cell.angle_beta   90.00
_cell.angle_gamma   90.00
#
_symmetry.space_group_name_H-M   'P 1'
#
loop_
_entity.id
_entity.type
_entity.pdbx_description
1 polymer ?
#
loop_
_entity_poly.entity_id
_entity_poly.type
_entity_poly.pdbx_seq_one_letter_code
_entity_poly.pdbx_strand_id
1 'polypeptide(L)'
;TYGRITTANYLGDLNTLPEGGPGLAMETVRRNLGVSVDYYVRINFDVFLTVVDTIASDGVEIEVTEAIFDDHYPDAGYGTITVEFQPGIESMNAERLLQYARTRATDDSDFGRSRRQQQVLKALQSEVISAGGIVNFLTQIPALYTELAGSYVTNIPLDEILRLGRLVSEVPQENITFGQIGPAEVEFSVSGDGTQQILLPRQESIARVIQQTFDPQQETSLADLRQRAEEENATIVVFNNTDVAGLAGQTGTWLNSQNVEVTGLGNIEPADGTPTTIRDYTGNYWTVRYLAALMGLDETRIVSGNTSDGLTTADVMIAVGTDIQPLLTGGTP
;
A
#
# COMPACT_ATOMS: atom_id res chain seq x y z
N THR A 1 -14.07 -17.08 -9.40
CA THR A 1 -13.09 -17.02 -10.49
C THR A 1 -12.37 -15.69 -10.40
N TYR A 2 -11.04 -15.66 -10.50
CA TYR A 2 -10.28 -14.41 -10.44
C TYR A 2 -10.24 -13.73 -11.81
N GLY A 3 -10.23 -12.39 -11.81
CA GLY A 3 -10.11 -11.53 -12.99
C GLY A 3 -9.32 -10.26 -12.66
N ARG A 4 -9.06 -9.42 -13.65
CA ARG A 4 -8.30 -8.17 -13.46
C ARG A 4 -9.18 -7.09 -12.83
N ILE A 5 -8.63 -6.38 -11.84
CA ILE A 5 -9.31 -5.25 -11.19
C ILE A 5 -9.69 -4.15 -12.20
N THR A 6 -8.88 -3.95 -13.25
CA THR A 6 -9.13 -2.98 -14.34
C THR A 6 -10.42 -3.26 -15.11
N THR A 7 -10.89 -4.50 -15.10
CA THR A 7 -12.12 -4.91 -15.80
C THR A 7 -13.38 -4.41 -15.08
N ALA A 8 -13.30 -4.10 -13.79
CA ALA A 8 -14.43 -3.62 -13.00
C ALA A 8 -15.04 -2.33 -13.58
N ASN A 9 -14.21 -1.35 -13.95
CA ASN A 9 -14.72 -0.11 -14.55
C ASN A 9 -15.46 -0.36 -15.87
N TYR A 10 -14.90 -1.20 -16.75
CA TYR A 10 -15.55 -1.54 -18.02
C TYR A 10 -16.89 -2.27 -17.81
N LEU A 11 -16.91 -3.26 -16.90
CA LEU A 11 -18.12 -4.02 -16.63
C LEU A 11 -19.20 -3.20 -15.93
N GLY A 12 -18.83 -2.24 -15.08
CA GLY A 12 -19.80 -1.38 -14.41
C GLY A 12 -20.54 -0.49 -15.41
N ASP A 13 -19.82 0.06 -16.40
CA ASP A 13 -20.43 0.83 -17.50
C ASP A 13 -21.31 -0.08 -18.38
N LEU A 14 -20.80 -1.26 -18.76
CA LEU A 14 -21.52 -2.18 -19.65
C LEU A 14 -22.83 -2.72 -19.03
N ASN A 15 -22.84 -2.95 -17.71
CA ASN A 15 -24.00 -3.50 -17.00
C ASN A 15 -24.90 -2.41 -16.39
N THR A 16 -24.64 -1.12 -16.64
CA THR A 16 -25.47 0.00 -16.15
C THR A 16 -25.72 -0.03 -14.64
N LEU A 17 -24.69 -0.35 -13.86
CA LEU A 17 -24.77 -0.39 -12.40
C LEU A 17 -24.92 1.03 -11.80
N PRO A 18 -25.42 1.18 -10.57
CA PRO A 18 -25.35 2.44 -9.84
C PRO A 18 -23.91 2.97 -9.83
N GLU A 19 -23.74 4.26 -10.16
CA GLU A 19 -22.44 4.92 -10.39
C GLU A 19 -21.57 4.33 -11.52
N GLY A 20 -22.13 3.43 -12.35
CA GLY A 20 -21.50 2.89 -13.55
C GLY A 20 -20.18 2.16 -13.26
N GLY A 21 -19.20 2.38 -14.14
CA GLY A 21 -17.85 1.84 -14.03
C GLY A 21 -17.14 2.18 -12.71
N PRO A 22 -17.06 3.46 -12.31
CA PRO A 22 -16.44 3.86 -11.06
C PRO A 22 -17.04 3.18 -9.84
N GLY A 23 -18.37 3.08 -9.75
CA GLY A 23 -19.06 2.41 -8.64
C GLY A 23 -18.63 0.95 -8.48
N LEU A 24 -18.57 0.19 -9.58
CA LEU A 24 -18.10 -1.20 -9.52
C LEU A 24 -16.61 -1.31 -9.18
N ALA A 25 -15.79 -0.36 -9.64
CA ALA A 25 -14.37 -0.31 -9.31
C ALA A 25 -14.15 -0.06 -7.80
N MET A 26 -14.88 0.90 -7.21
CA MET A 26 -14.86 1.18 -5.77
C MET A 26 -15.27 -0.04 -4.95
N GLU A 27 -16.38 -0.69 -5.33
CA GLU A 27 -16.84 -1.91 -4.66
C GLU A 27 -15.84 -3.06 -4.78
N THR A 28 -15.14 -3.16 -5.92
CA THR A 28 -14.09 -4.16 -6.13
C THR A 28 -12.89 -3.90 -5.22
N VAL A 29 -12.44 -2.64 -5.11
CA VAL A 29 -11.39 -2.24 -4.15
C VAL A 29 -11.81 -2.58 -2.73
N ARG A 30 -13.00 -2.18 -2.31
CA ARG A 30 -13.53 -2.44 -0.96
C ARG A 30 -13.58 -3.92 -0.63
N ARG A 31 -14.10 -4.76 -1.53
CA ARG A 31 -14.22 -6.21 -1.29
C ARG A 31 -12.88 -6.94 -1.26
N ASN A 32 -11.92 -6.52 -2.07
CA ASN A 32 -10.65 -7.25 -2.21
C ASN A 32 -9.56 -6.72 -1.30
N LEU A 33 -9.59 -5.43 -0.95
CA LEU A 33 -8.56 -4.74 -0.19
C LEU A 33 -9.04 -4.27 1.19
N GLY A 34 -10.35 -4.30 1.48
CA GLY A 34 -10.90 -3.80 2.74
C GLY A 34 -10.89 -2.27 2.88
N VAL A 35 -10.46 -1.54 1.84
CA VAL A 35 -10.39 -0.07 1.84
C VAL A 35 -11.72 0.51 1.36
N SER A 36 -12.32 1.39 2.18
CA SER A 36 -13.50 2.16 1.76
C SER A 36 -13.07 3.30 0.85
N VAL A 37 -13.80 3.51 -0.24
CA VAL A 37 -13.58 4.62 -1.18
C VAL A 37 -14.81 5.49 -1.14
N ASP A 38 -14.70 6.70 -0.61
CA ASP A 38 -15.81 7.65 -0.53
C ASP A 38 -15.99 8.41 -1.84
N TYR A 39 -14.86 8.70 -2.50
CA TYR A 39 -14.79 9.61 -3.63
C TYR A 39 -13.98 9.02 -4.79
N TYR A 40 -14.36 9.36 -6.01
CA TYR A 40 -13.62 8.97 -7.21
C TYR A 40 -13.52 10.12 -8.21
N VAL A 41 -12.47 10.07 -9.05
CA VAL A 41 -12.30 10.91 -10.22
C VAL A 41 -11.89 10.02 -11.39
N ARG A 42 -12.67 10.04 -12.47
CA ARG A 42 -12.39 9.36 -13.73
C ARG A 42 -12.19 10.41 -14.82
N ILE A 43 -10.99 10.47 -15.38
CA ILE A 43 -10.60 11.44 -16.40
C ILE A 43 -10.02 10.75 -17.63
N ASN A 44 -10.08 11.43 -18.77
CA ASN A 44 -9.34 11.04 -19.97
C ASN A 44 -8.02 11.83 -20.06
N PHE A 45 -7.27 11.61 -21.14
CA PHE A 45 -6.00 12.30 -21.37
C PHE A 45 -6.15 13.80 -21.63
N ASP A 46 -7.22 14.24 -22.31
CA ASP A 46 -7.44 15.66 -22.58
C ASP A 46 -7.67 16.46 -21.29
N VAL A 47 -8.42 15.88 -20.34
CA VAL A 47 -8.60 16.47 -19.00
C VAL A 47 -7.27 16.52 -18.26
N PHE A 48 -6.46 15.46 -18.30
CA PHE A 48 -5.13 15.48 -17.69
C PHE A 48 -4.26 16.61 -18.28
N LEU A 49 -4.17 16.71 -19.61
CA LEU A 49 -3.37 17.74 -20.28
C LEU A 49 -3.83 19.14 -19.90
N THR A 50 -5.13 19.41 -20.02
CA THR A 50 -5.72 20.74 -19.74
C THR A 50 -5.52 21.16 -18.29
N VAL A 51 -5.75 20.24 -17.34
CA VAL A 51 -5.58 20.52 -15.92
C VAL A 51 -4.13 20.83 -15.60
N VAL A 52 -3.18 19.99 -16.05
CA VAL A 52 -1.76 20.16 -15.77
C VAL A 52 -1.22 21.46 -16.39
N ASP A 53 -1.52 21.74 -17.66
CA ASP A 53 -1.08 22.98 -18.32
C ASP A 53 -1.65 24.24 -17.64
N THR A 54 -2.80 24.12 -16.96
CA THR A 54 -3.41 25.26 -16.24
C THR A 54 -2.83 25.45 -14.84
N ILE A 55 -2.61 24.36 -14.09
CA ILE A 55 -2.17 24.44 -12.69
C ILE A 55 -0.66 24.49 -12.53
N ALA A 56 0.09 23.94 -13.50
CA ALA A 56 1.55 23.83 -13.53
C ALA A 56 2.09 24.24 -14.91
N SER A 57 1.73 25.46 -15.34
CA SER A 57 2.04 25.98 -16.69
C SER A 57 3.53 26.07 -17.01
N ASP A 58 4.38 26.16 -15.98
CA ASP A 58 5.84 26.23 -16.12
C ASP A 58 6.50 24.83 -16.17
N GLY A 59 5.69 23.77 -16.16
CA GLY A 59 6.13 22.38 -16.08
C GLY A 59 6.26 21.89 -14.64
N VAL A 60 6.63 20.62 -14.49
CA VAL A 60 6.78 19.93 -13.22
C VAL A 60 8.14 19.22 -13.20
N GLU A 61 8.91 19.40 -12.14
CA GLU A 61 10.19 18.69 -11.98
C GLU A 61 9.95 17.22 -11.62
N ILE A 62 10.55 16.32 -12.40
CA ILE A 62 10.53 14.87 -12.18
C ILE A 62 11.96 14.36 -12.15
N GLU A 63 12.30 13.61 -11.10
CA GLU A 63 13.54 12.82 -11.06
C GLU A 63 13.34 11.50 -11.82
N VAL A 64 13.92 11.43 -13.01
CA VAL A 64 14.00 10.20 -13.80
C VAL A 64 15.13 9.33 -13.24
N THR A 65 14.78 8.17 -12.70
CA THR A 65 15.74 7.29 -12.01
C THR A 65 16.49 6.35 -12.95
N GLU A 66 15.94 6.08 -14.13
CA GLU A 66 16.50 5.14 -15.12
C GLU A 66 16.27 5.64 -16.56
N ALA A 67 17.15 5.23 -17.47
CA ALA A 67 16.98 5.54 -18.88
C ALA A 67 15.80 4.74 -19.45
N ILE A 68 14.91 5.41 -20.16
CA ILE A 68 13.74 4.79 -20.79
C ILE A 68 13.80 5.10 -22.27
N PHE A 69 13.67 4.06 -23.09
CA PHE A 69 13.57 4.20 -24.53
C PHE A 69 12.38 3.37 -25.02
N ASP A 70 11.35 4.07 -25.51
CA ASP A 70 10.11 3.48 -26.00
C ASP A 70 9.91 3.91 -27.44
N ASP A 71 10.32 3.07 -28.39
CA ASP A 71 10.19 3.31 -29.83
C ASP A 71 8.80 2.97 -30.39
N HIS A 72 7.91 2.40 -29.57
CA HIS A 72 6.57 1.97 -29.93
C HIS A 72 5.49 2.68 -29.08
N TYR A 73 5.78 3.87 -28.55
CA TYR A 73 4.83 4.59 -27.73
C TYR A 73 3.60 4.98 -28.56
N PRO A 74 2.36 4.62 -28.15
CA PRO A 74 1.17 4.87 -28.94
C PRO A 74 0.81 6.36 -28.98
N ASP A 75 0.76 6.92 -30.18
CA ASP A 75 0.35 8.29 -30.42
C ASP A 75 -1.18 8.44 -30.48
N ALA A 76 -1.67 9.68 -30.54
CA ALA A 76 -3.10 9.97 -30.64
C ALA A 76 -3.72 9.61 -32.01
N GLY A 77 -2.89 9.37 -33.03
CA GLY A 77 -3.29 9.05 -34.40
C GLY A 77 -3.33 7.54 -34.72
N TYR A 78 -3.30 6.68 -33.70
CA TYR A 78 -3.20 5.21 -33.84
C TYR A 78 -1.88 4.73 -34.47
N GLY A 79 -0.85 5.57 -34.47
CA GLY A 79 0.52 5.24 -34.80
C GLY A 79 1.39 5.07 -33.56
N THR A 80 2.71 5.05 -33.77
CA THR A 80 3.69 5.03 -32.69
C THR A 80 4.74 6.11 -32.89
N ILE A 81 5.19 6.69 -31.79
CA ILE A 81 6.31 7.62 -31.73
C ILE A 81 7.40 7.06 -30.83
N THR A 82 8.61 7.60 -30.96
CA THR A 82 9.68 7.33 -30.00
C THR A 82 9.62 8.34 -28.87
N VAL A 83 9.57 7.86 -27.63
CA VAL A 83 9.80 8.67 -26.44
C VAL A 83 11.00 8.14 -25.67
N GLU A 84 11.85 9.06 -25.23
CA GLU A 84 13.08 8.74 -24.53
C GLU A 84 13.18 9.61 -23.28
N PHE A 85 13.62 9.05 -22.16
CA PHE A 85 13.90 9.78 -20.92
C PHE A 85 15.28 9.39 -20.41
N GLN A 86 16.05 10.38 -19.99
CA GLN A 86 17.41 10.20 -19.49
C GLN A 86 17.42 10.34 -17.95
N PRO A 87 18.27 9.59 -17.23
CA PRO A 87 18.39 9.74 -15.79
C PRO A 87 18.76 11.17 -15.39
N GLY A 88 18.07 11.71 -14.37
CA GLY A 88 18.27 13.07 -13.87
C GLY A 88 16.96 13.81 -13.63
N ILE A 89 17.07 15.07 -13.20
CA ILE A 89 15.91 15.95 -13.01
C ILE A 89 15.55 16.56 -14.37
N GLU A 90 14.32 16.33 -14.82
CA GLU A 90 13.74 16.90 -16.03
C GLU A 90 12.49 17.71 -15.66
N SER A 91 12.41 18.96 -16.14
CA SER A 91 11.16 19.73 -16.08
C SER A 91 10.28 19.31 -17.26
N MET A 92 9.11 18.77 -16.93
CA MET A 92 8.18 18.18 -17.89
C MET A 92 6.89 18.98 -17.99
N ASN A 93 6.48 19.35 -19.20
CA ASN A 93 5.14 19.90 -19.46
C ASN A 93 4.07 18.79 -19.41
N ALA A 94 2.78 19.15 -19.59
CA ALA A 94 1.70 18.18 -19.48
C ALA A 94 1.81 17.00 -20.45
N GLU A 95 2.17 17.24 -21.71
CA GLU A 95 2.36 16.17 -22.71
C GLU A 95 3.49 15.22 -22.31
N ARG A 96 4.63 15.79 -21.89
CA ARG A 96 5.80 15.02 -21.48
C ARG A 96 5.54 14.21 -20.20
N LEU A 97 4.83 14.77 -19.22
CA LEU A 97 4.37 14.07 -18.02
C LEU A 97 3.43 12.92 -18.37
N LEU A 98 2.50 13.14 -19.32
CA LEU A 98 1.59 12.10 -19.77
C LEU A 98 2.34 10.95 -20.45
N GLN A 99 3.33 11.27 -21.29
CA GLN A 99 4.22 10.28 -21.92
C GLN A 99 4.96 9.47 -20.84
N TYR A 100 5.55 10.15 -19.87
CA TYR A 100 6.28 9.53 -18.76
C TYR A 100 5.39 8.60 -17.92
N ALA A 101 4.16 9.02 -17.58
CA ALA A 101 3.20 8.23 -16.81
C ALA A 101 2.61 7.03 -17.57
N ARG A 102 2.71 7.01 -18.92
CA ARG A 102 2.07 6.00 -19.78
C ARG A 102 3.03 4.95 -20.31
N THR A 103 4.29 5.29 -20.56
CA THR A 103 5.26 4.34 -21.14
C THR A 103 5.39 3.09 -20.26
N ARG A 104 5.65 1.96 -20.93
CA ARG A 104 5.84 0.63 -20.32
C ARG A 104 7.21 0.03 -20.66
N ALA A 105 8.05 0.75 -21.40
CA ALA A 105 9.34 0.28 -21.92
C ALA A 105 10.42 0.29 -20.84
N THR A 106 10.17 -0.44 -19.76
CA THR A 106 11.05 -0.66 -18.62
C THR A 106 10.98 -2.14 -18.26
N ASP A 107 12.04 -2.68 -17.64
CA ASP A 107 12.11 -4.10 -17.29
C ASP A 107 10.97 -4.55 -16.36
N ASP A 108 10.52 -3.66 -15.46
CA ASP A 108 9.40 -3.87 -14.54
C ASP A 108 8.02 -3.53 -15.14
N SER A 109 7.96 -3.20 -16.44
CA SER A 109 6.76 -2.94 -17.25
C SER A 109 5.64 -2.17 -16.52
N ASP A 110 4.56 -2.85 -16.13
CA ASP A 110 3.39 -2.27 -15.48
C ASP A 110 3.66 -1.78 -14.04
N PHE A 111 4.56 -2.43 -13.29
CA PHE A 111 4.96 -1.95 -11.97
C PHE A 111 5.79 -0.67 -12.07
N GLY A 112 6.71 -0.61 -13.05
CA GLY A 112 7.46 0.60 -13.38
C GLY A 112 6.54 1.76 -13.79
N ARG A 113 5.53 1.48 -14.64
CA ARG A 113 4.50 2.48 -14.97
C ARG A 113 3.75 2.97 -13.73
N SER A 114 3.32 2.07 -12.86
CA SER A 114 2.58 2.46 -11.65
C SER A 114 3.44 3.32 -10.70
N ARG A 115 4.75 3.07 -10.58
CA ARG A 115 5.67 3.94 -9.83
C ARG A 115 5.75 5.34 -10.43
N ARG A 116 5.89 5.46 -11.76
CA ARG A 116 5.91 6.75 -12.46
C ARG A 116 4.60 7.51 -12.30
N GLN A 117 3.46 6.83 -12.32
CA GLN A 117 2.16 7.46 -12.04
C GLN A 117 2.11 8.06 -10.64
N GLN A 118 2.67 7.39 -9.62
CA GLN A 118 2.80 7.95 -8.27
C GLN A 118 3.79 9.12 -8.22
N GLN A 119 4.93 9.05 -8.92
CA GLN A 119 5.87 10.17 -9.02
C GLN A 119 5.22 11.41 -9.62
N VAL A 120 4.44 11.25 -10.70
CA VAL A 120 3.69 12.35 -11.33
C VAL A 120 2.65 12.94 -10.36
N LEU A 121 1.90 12.11 -9.63
CA LEU A 121 0.95 12.61 -8.63
C LEU A 121 1.63 13.36 -7.49
N LYS A 122 2.77 12.86 -6.98
CA LYS A 122 3.59 13.53 -5.95
C LYS A 122 4.11 14.88 -6.41
N ALA A 123 4.61 14.94 -7.64
CA ALA A 123 5.17 16.17 -8.19
C ALA A 123 4.07 17.21 -8.47
N LEU A 124 2.94 16.81 -9.05
CA LEU A 124 1.77 17.68 -9.21
C LEU A 124 1.22 18.17 -7.88
N GLN A 125 1.17 17.31 -6.86
CA GLN A 125 0.80 17.73 -5.51
C GLN A 125 1.77 18.80 -4.99
N SER A 126 3.07 18.58 -5.14
CA SER A 126 4.11 19.51 -4.69
C SER A 126 3.96 20.88 -5.34
N GLU A 127 3.66 20.91 -6.65
CA GLU A 127 3.31 22.15 -7.36
C GLU A 127 2.06 22.81 -6.79
N VAL A 128 0.99 22.05 -6.55
CA VAL A 128 -0.27 22.57 -6.02
C VAL A 128 -0.12 23.14 -4.60
N ILE A 129 0.71 22.56 -3.73
CA ILE A 129 0.91 23.06 -2.35
C ILE A 129 2.07 24.04 -2.21
N SER A 130 2.77 24.34 -3.30
CA SER A 130 3.84 25.32 -3.33
C SER A 130 3.34 26.74 -3.01
N ALA A 131 4.28 27.65 -2.74
CA ALA A 131 3.98 29.05 -2.54
C ALA A 131 3.35 29.66 -3.81
N GLY A 132 2.07 30.04 -3.72
CA GLY A 132 1.29 30.56 -4.86
C GLY A 132 0.61 29.48 -5.70
N GLY A 133 1.13 28.25 -5.72
CA GLY A 133 0.50 27.10 -6.38
C GLY A 133 -0.92 26.83 -5.86
N ILE A 134 -1.10 26.88 -4.54
CA ILE A 134 -2.42 26.63 -3.93
C ILE A 134 -3.42 27.73 -4.29
N VAL A 135 -2.95 28.98 -4.38
CA VAL A 135 -3.78 30.11 -4.79
C VAL A 135 -4.17 29.97 -6.26
N ASN A 136 -3.22 29.57 -7.13
CA ASN A 136 -3.51 29.27 -8.54
C ASN A 136 -4.55 28.16 -8.65
N PHE A 137 -4.32 27.00 -8.00
CA PHE A 137 -5.24 25.87 -8.01
C PHE A 137 -6.67 26.29 -7.59
N LEU A 138 -6.82 26.94 -6.42
CA LEU A 138 -8.13 27.36 -5.91
C LEU A 138 -8.82 28.40 -6.81
N THR A 139 -8.06 29.18 -7.57
CA THR A 139 -8.58 30.18 -8.50
C THR A 139 -9.03 29.56 -9.82
N GLN A 140 -8.26 28.60 -10.36
CA GLN A 140 -8.51 28.00 -11.68
C GLN A 140 -9.52 26.85 -11.62
N ILE A 141 -9.55 26.08 -10.52
CA ILE A 141 -10.34 24.84 -10.47
C ILE A 141 -11.85 25.03 -10.71
N PRO A 142 -12.53 26.12 -10.30
CA PRO A 142 -13.95 26.29 -10.61
C PRO A 142 -14.24 26.48 -12.11
N ALA A 143 -13.34 27.17 -12.82
CA ALA A 143 -13.43 27.36 -14.26
C ALA A 143 -13.20 26.03 -14.99
N LEU A 144 -12.13 25.31 -14.63
CA LEU A 144 -11.82 23.99 -15.18
C LEU A 144 -12.95 22.97 -14.93
N TYR A 145 -13.53 22.97 -13.72
CA TYR A 145 -14.65 22.08 -13.38
C TYR A 145 -15.85 22.28 -14.30
N THR A 146 -16.10 23.53 -14.71
CA THR A 146 -17.20 23.91 -15.62
C THR A 146 -16.83 23.64 -17.08
N GLU A 147 -15.63 24.03 -17.50
CA GLU A 147 -15.15 23.90 -18.88
C GLU A 147 -15.02 22.44 -19.31
N LEU A 148 -14.51 21.58 -18.42
CA LEU A 148 -14.30 20.17 -18.69
C LEU A 148 -15.53 19.31 -18.37
N ALA A 149 -16.68 19.92 -18.08
CA ALA A 149 -17.91 19.20 -17.78
C ALA A 149 -18.28 18.24 -18.91
N GLY A 150 -18.44 16.96 -18.59
CA GLY A 150 -18.69 15.89 -19.56
C GLY A 150 -17.44 15.16 -20.06
N SER A 151 -16.24 15.68 -19.79
CA SER A 151 -14.97 15.01 -20.10
C SER A 151 -14.37 14.27 -18.90
N TYR A 152 -14.94 14.46 -17.71
CA TYR A 152 -14.65 13.71 -16.49
C TYR A 152 -15.93 13.14 -15.87
N VAL A 153 -15.78 12.16 -14.98
CA VAL A 153 -16.86 11.63 -14.13
C VAL A 153 -16.35 11.59 -12.69
N THR A 154 -17.11 12.17 -11.75
CA THR A 154 -16.75 12.22 -10.33
C THR A 154 -18.01 12.30 -9.48
N ASN A 155 -17.94 11.79 -8.26
CA ASN A 155 -18.93 12.02 -7.20
C ASN A 155 -18.49 13.09 -6.20
N ILE A 156 -17.37 13.78 -6.44
CA ILE A 156 -16.86 14.85 -5.57
C ILE A 156 -17.55 16.18 -5.94
N PRO A 157 -18.29 16.80 -5.02
CA PRO A 157 -18.82 18.14 -5.22
C PRO A 157 -17.69 19.18 -5.35
N LEU A 158 -17.88 20.22 -6.17
CA LEU A 158 -16.87 21.27 -6.36
C LEU A 158 -16.45 21.94 -5.03
N ASP A 159 -17.38 22.18 -4.12
CA ASP A 159 -17.08 22.75 -2.81
C ASP A 159 -16.24 21.80 -1.94
N GLU A 160 -16.41 20.49 -2.09
CA GLU A 160 -15.57 19.48 -1.45
C GLU A 160 -14.17 19.44 -2.07
N ILE A 161 -14.02 19.55 -3.39
CA ILE A 161 -12.71 19.71 -4.05
C ILE A 161 -11.95 20.92 -3.48
N LEU A 162 -12.64 22.05 -3.32
CA LEU A 162 -12.05 23.27 -2.76
C LEU A 162 -11.67 23.09 -1.28
N ARG A 163 -12.45 22.35 -0.49
CA ARG A 163 -12.13 22.01 0.91
C ARG A 163 -10.92 21.10 1.00
N LEU A 164 -10.89 20.03 0.21
CA LEU A 164 -9.78 19.08 0.16
C LEU A 164 -8.49 19.76 -0.30
N GLY A 165 -8.56 20.65 -1.29
CA GLY A 165 -7.40 21.43 -1.74
C GLY A 165 -6.79 22.28 -0.62
N ARG A 166 -7.62 22.93 0.20
CA ARG A 166 -7.15 23.68 1.38
C ARG A 166 -6.58 22.75 2.45
N LEU A 167 -7.27 21.65 2.77
CA LEU A 167 -6.80 20.67 3.75
C LEU A 167 -5.41 20.14 3.38
N VAL A 168 -5.21 19.76 2.12
CA VAL A 168 -3.91 19.25 1.64
C VAL A 168 -2.80 20.29 1.80
N SER A 169 -3.09 21.59 1.66
CA SER A 169 -2.09 22.64 1.93
C SER A 169 -1.75 22.84 3.41
N GLU A 170 -2.57 22.31 4.32
CA GLU A 170 -2.35 22.34 5.77
C GLU A 170 -1.64 21.08 6.29
N VAL A 171 -1.61 20.00 5.49
CA VAL A 171 -0.93 18.74 5.84
C VAL A 171 0.56 18.87 5.50
N PRO A 172 1.47 18.66 6.46
CA PRO A 172 2.91 18.60 6.17
C PRO A 172 3.21 17.54 5.11
N GLN A 173 4.06 17.86 4.14
CA GLN A 173 4.38 16.96 3.02
C GLN A 173 4.89 15.60 3.48
N GLU A 174 5.66 15.57 4.57
CA GLU A 174 6.19 14.36 5.20
C GLU A 174 5.11 13.43 5.75
N ASN A 175 3.90 13.94 6.00
CA ASN A 175 2.76 13.16 6.46
C ASN A 175 1.89 12.62 5.32
N ILE A 176 2.26 12.90 4.06
CA ILE A 176 1.56 12.41 2.88
C ILE A 176 2.27 11.15 2.38
N THR A 177 1.58 10.03 2.51
CA THR A 177 2.12 8.71 2.18
C THR A 177 1.57 8.18 0.86
N PHE A 178 2.36 7.35 0.20
CA PHE A 178 1.99 6.68 -1.05
C PHE A 178 2.39 5.22 -0.93
N GLY A 179 1.42 4.31 -1.05
CA GLY A 179 1.66 2.87 -1.11
C GLY A 179 1.44 2.30 -2.49
N GLN A 180 2.18 1.27 -2.84
CA GLN A 180 2.03 0.55 -4.10
C GLN A 180 1.94 -0.95 -3.83
N ILE A 181 0.97 -1.62 -4.46
CA ILE A 181 0.95 -3.07 -4.57
C ILE A 181 1.90 -3.46 -5.72
N GLY A 182 3.08 -3.95 -5.35
CA GLY A 182 4.18 -4.29 -6.25
C GLY A 182 4.39 -5.80 -6.43
N PRO A 183 5.53 -6.21 -6.98
CA PRO A 183 5.84 -7.62 -7.24
C PRO A 183 5.85 -8.51 -5.98
N ALA A 184 6.19 -7.95 -4.81
CA ALA A 184 6.24 -8.69 -3.55
C ALA A 184 4.85 -8.98 -2.97
N GLU A 185 3.83 -8.21 -3.39
CA GLU A 185 2.47 -8.29 -2.90
C GLU A 185 1.56 -9.19 -3.76
N VAL A 186 2.09 -9.77 -4.85
CA VAL A 186 1.29 -10.54 -5.80
C VAL A 186 1.98 -11.82 -6.27
N GLU A 187 1.22 -12.65 -6.98
CA GLU A 187 1.71 -13.83 -7.70
C GLU A 187 1.21 -13.81 -9.15
N PHE A 188 2.11 -14.09 -10.09
CA PHE A 188 1.74 -14.22 -11.49
C PHE A 188 0.89 -15.47 -11.71
N SER A 189 -0.25 -15.30 -12.37
CA SER A 189 -1.15 -16.41 -12.69
C SER A 189 -1.91 -16.15 -13.99
N VAL A 190 -2.84 -17.05 -14.31
CA VAL A 190 -3.72 -16.97 -15.46
C VAL A 190 -5.18 -17.01 -14.97
N SER A 191 -6.07 -16.29 -15.65
CA SER A 191 -7.51 -16.32 -15.38
C SER A 191 -8.07 -17.74 -15.44
N GLY A 192 -9.21 -17.97 -14.75
CA GLY A 192 -9.78 -19.31 -14.64
C GLY A 192 -10.23 -19.94 -15.98
N ASP A 193 -10.41 -19.13 -17.02
CA ASP A 193 -10.69 -19.55 -18.40
C ASP A 193 -9.41 -19.72 -19.26
N GLY A 194 -8.23 -19.45 -18.69
CA GLY A 194 -6.95 -19.58 -19.37
C GLY A 194 -6.59 -18.45 -20.34
N THR A 195 -7.40 -17.39 -20.44
CA THR A 195 -7.29 -16.42 -21.54
C THR A 195 -6.47 -15.17 -21.21
N GLN A 196 -6.24 -14.87 -19.93
CA GLN A 196 -5.61 -13.62 -19.49
C GLN A 196 -4.56 -13.86 -18.42
N GLN A 197 -3.44 -13.14 -18.51
CA GLN A 197 -2.50 -13.02 -17.38
C GLN A 197 -3.13 -12.16 -16.29
N ILE A 198 -3.02 -12.62 -15.04
CA ILE A 198 -3.53 -11.95 -13.86
C ILE A 198 -2.47 -11.93 -12.75
N LEU A 199 -2.63 -11.01 -11.82
CA LEU A 199 -1.85 -10.94 -10.59
C LEU A 199 -2.78 -11.34 -9.44
N LEU A 200 -2.49 -12.48 -8.80
CA LEU A 200 -3.23 -12.93 -7.63
C LEU A 200 -2.68 -12.21 -6.38
N PRO A 201 -3.55 -11.71 -5.49
CA PRO A 201 -3.13 -10.98 -4.31
C PRO A 201 -2.48 -11.91 -3.27
N ARG A 202 -1.33 -11.49 -2.70
CA ARG A 202 -0.83 -12.01 -1.42
C ARG A 202 -1.43 -11.15 -0.31
N GLN A 203 -2.54 -11.62 0.25
CA GLN A 203 -3.40 -10.82 1.14
C GLN A 203 -2.64 -10.19 2.30
N GLU A 204 -1.78 -10.96 2.98
CA GLU A 204 -0.97 -10.45 4.10
C GLU A 204 0.01 -9.34 3.70
N SER A 205 0.72 -9.51 2.57
CA SER A 205 1.63 -8.48 2.07
C SER A 205 0.88 -7.21 1.66
N ILE A 206 -0.27 -7.35 1.01
CA ILE A 206 -1.13 -6.22 0.64
C ILE A 206 -1.67 -5.52 1.88
N ALA A 207 -2.12 -6.27 2.89
CA ALA A 207 -2.61 -5.71 4.15
C ALA A 207 -1.53 -4.85 4.83
N ARG A 208 -0.26 -5.27 4.80
CA ARG A 208 0.86 -4.45 5.29
C ARG A 208 1.04 -3.16 4.49
N VAL A 209 0.98 -3.21 3.16
CA VAL A 209 1.05 -1.99 2.33
C VAL A 209 -0.10 -1.04 2.66
N ILE A 210 -1.32 -1.55 2.80
CA ILE A 210 -2.51 -0.76 3.14
C ILE A 210 -2.32 -0.12 4.52
N GLN A 211 -1.93 -0.90 5.52
CA GLN A 211 -1.64 -0.39 6.86
C GLN A 211 -0.60 0.72 6.82
N GLN A 212 0.54 0.49 6.14
CA GLN A 212 1.64 1.46 6.09
C GLN A 212 1.24 2.73 5.34
N THR A 213 0.24 2.65 4.45
CA THR A 213 -0.23 3.78 3.66
C THR A 213 -1.26 4.61 4.42
N PHE A 214 -2.28 3.97 4.99
CA PHE A 214 -3.42 4.66 5.60
C PHE A 214 -3.27 4.89 7.11
N ASP A 215 -2.40 4.12 7.76
CA ASP A 215 -2.00 4.28 9.16
C ASP A 215 -0.46 4.17 9.27
N PRO A 216 0.27 5.04 8.56
CA PRO A 216 1.73 5.04 8.60
C PRO A 216 2.17 5.24 10.04
N GLN A 217 3.04 4.34 10.47
CA GLN A 217 3.73 4.41 11.74
C GLN A 217 4.35 5.81 11.95
N GLN A 218 3.74 6.62 12.81
CA GLN A 218 4.55 7.48 13.68
C GLN A 218 5.35 6.54 14.59
N GLU A 219 6.56 6.90 15.04
CA GLU A 219 7.27 6.14 16.07
C GLU A 219 6.29 5.88 17.23
N THR A 220 5.74 4.68 17.25
CA THR A 220 4.59 4.36 18.08
C THR A 220 5.20 3.94 19.40
N SER A 221 4.96 4.72 20.46
CA SER A 221 5.48 4.35 21.78
C SER A 221 4.99 2.94 22.14
N LEU A 222 5.72 2.23 23.02
CA LEU A 222 5.30 0.89 23.44
C LEU A 222 3.86 0.89 24.02
N ALA A 223 3.43 2.01 24.62
CA ALA A 223 2.08 2.20 25.13
C ALA A 223 1.03 2.27 24.01
N ASP A 224 1.33 2.97 22.92
CA ASP A 224 0.43 3.08 21.77
C ASP A 224 0.34 1.75 20.99
N LEU A 225 1.47 1.03 20.84
CA LEU A 225 1.49 -0.31 20.25
C LEU A 225 0.63 -1.26 21.07
N ARG A 226 0.73 -1.19 22.40
CA ARG A 226 -0.08 -1.99 23.32
C ARG A 226 -1.57 -1.72 23.13
N GLN A 227 -1.99 -0.45 23.12
CA GLN A 227 -3.40 -0.10 22.97
C GLN A 227 -3.98 -0.69 21.67
N ARG A 228 -3.27 -0.52 20.55
CA ARG A 228 -3.71 -1.04 19.25
C ARG A 228 -3.71 -2.57 19.19
N ALA A 229 -2.75 -3.23 19.84
CA ALA A 229 -2.75 -4.69 19.97
C ALA A 229 -3.93 -5.20 20.82
N GLU A 230 -4.32 -4.48 21.89
CA GLU A 230 -5.48 -4.83 22.70
C GLU A 230 -6.80 -4.71 21.91
N GLU A 231 -6.88 -3.78 20.95
CA GLU A 231 -8.04 -3.63 20.04
C GLU A 231 -8.18 -4.79 19.05
N GLU A 232 -7.07 -5.42 18.65
CA GLU A 232 -7.08 -6.62 17.80
C GLU A 232 -7.59 -7.87 18.54
N ASN A 233 -7.47 -7.90 19.87
CA ASN A 233 -7.94 -9.00 20.73
C ASN A 233 -7.45 -10.39 20.25
N ALA A 234 -6.18 -10.45 19.83
CA ALA A 234 -5.56 -11.65 19.29
C ALA A 234 -5.29 -12.71 20.37
N THR A 235 -5.50 -13.98 20.03
CA THR A 235 -5.11 -15.12 20.88
C THR A 235 -3.62 -15.44 20.71
N ILE A 236 -2.87 -15.44 21.82
CA ILE A 236 -1.40 -15.60 21.80
C ILE A 236 -1.00 -16.91 22.47
N VAL A 237 -0.17 -17.71 21.79
CA VAL A 237 0.43 -18.94 22.32
C VAL A 237 1.96 -18.88 22.27
N VAL A 238 2.63 -19.62 23.14
CA VAL A 238 4.10 -19.68 23.21
C VAL A 238 4.58 -21.11 23.05
N PHE A 239 5.43 -21.34 22.05
CA PHE A 239 5.93 -22.66 21.70
C PHE A 239 7.44 -22.72 21.88
N ASN A 240 7.94 -23.79 22.49
CA ASN A 240 9.38 -24.02 22.57
C ASN A 240 9.89 -24.55 21.25
N ASN A 241 10.89 -23.89 20.66
CA ASN A 241 11.55 -24.32 19.44
C ASN A 241 13.02 -24.70 19.69
N THR A 242 13.33 -25.11 20.92
CA THR A 242 14.67 -25.50 21.36
C THR A 242 14.62 -26.81 22.14
N ASP A 243 15.78 -27.44 22.33
CA ASP A 243 15.96 -28.60 23.22
C ASP A 243 15.96 -28.23 24.72
N VAL A 244 15.88 -26.94 25.06
CA VAL A 244 15.92 -26.48 26.46
C VAL A 244 14.53 -26.56 27.07
N ALA A 245 14.32 -27.54 27.94
CA ALA A 245 13.04 -27.75 28.59
C ALA A 245 12.58 -26.53 29.40
N GLY A 246 11.30 -26.16 29.23
CA GLY A 246 10.64 -25.14 30.04
C GLY A 246 10.77 -23.69 29.54
N LEU A 247 11.47 -23.43 28.43
CA LEU A 247 11.61 -22.06 27.91
C LEU A 247 10.27 -21.42 27.50
N ALA A 248 9.36 -22.18 26.90
CA ALA A 248 8.01 -21.67 26.59
C ALA A 248 7.26 -21.23 27.85
N GLY A 249 7.32 -22.02 28.93
CA GLY A 249 6.67 -21.69 30.19
C GLY A 249 7.28 -20.47 30.88
N GLN A 250 8.61 -20.33 30.85
CA GLN A 250 9.30 -19.15 31.39
C GLN A 250 8.96 -17.90 30.58
N THR A 251 8.95 -17.99 29.25
CA THR A 251 8.57 -16.90 28.35
C THR A 251 7.12 -16.49 28.53
N GLY A 252 6.21 -17.47 28.65
CA GLY A 252 4.80 -17.19 28.95
C GLY A 252 4.60 -16.52 30.31
N THR A 253 5.35 -16.93 31.33
CA THR A 253 5.33 -16.27 32.65
C THR A 253 5.83 -14.83 32.56
N TRP A 254 6.89 -14.59 31.80
CA TRP A 254 7.42 -13.25 31.56
C TRP A 254 6.40 -12.37 30.81
N LEU A 255 5.77 -12.87 29.74
CA LEU A 255 4.72 -12.15 29.00
C LEU A 255 3.52 -11.79 29.90
N ASN A 256 3.04 -12.75 30.71
CA ASN A 256 1.98 -12.50 31.67
C ASN A 256 2.37 -11.39 32.68
N SER A 257 3.65 -11.30 33.09
CA SER A 257 4.14 -10.21 33.95
C SER A 257 4.13 -8.84 33.28
N GLN A 258 4.15 -8.80 31.94
CA GLN A 258 4.00 -7.60 31.12
C GLN A 258 2.53 -7.29 30.80
N ASN A 259 1.57 -8.07 31.35
CA ASN A 259 0.13 -8.04 31.04
C ASN A 259 -0.23 -8.50 29.62
N VAL A 260 0.56 -9.40 29.03
CA VAL A 260 0.20 -10.10 27.80
C VAL A 260 -0.37 -11.46 28.16
N GLU A 261 -1.65 -11.70 27.86
CA GLU A 261 -2.31 -12.97 28.16
C GLU A 261 -1.88 -14.07 27.18
N VAL A 262 -1.20 -15.09 27.71
CA VAL A 262 -0.83 -16.29 26.94
C VAL A 262 -1.87 -17.37 27.16
N THR A 263 -2.58 -17.75 26.10
CA THR A 263 -3.71 -18.70 26.13
C THR A 263 -3.28 -20.17 26.02
N GLY A 264 -2.04 -20.44 25.63
CA GLY A 264 -1.54 -21.81 25.48
C GLY A 264 -0.02 -21.91 25.39
N LEU A 265 0.51 -23.07 25.78
CA LEU A 265 1.91 -23.43 25.70
C LEU A 265 2.08 -24.71 24.88
N GLY A 266 3.15 -24.80 24.10
CA GLY A 266 3.44 -25.98 23.28
C GLY A 266 4.94 -26.17 23.00
N ASN A 267 5.25 -27.18 22.19
CA ASN A 267 6.59 -27.43 21.65
C ASN A 267 6.48 -27.63 20.13
N ILE A 268 7.48 -27.17 19.39
CA ILE A 268 7.67 -27.51 17.98
C ILE A 268 8.50 -28.79 17.94
N GLU A 269 7.99 -29.82 17.27
CA GLU A 269 8.61 -31.14 17.22
C GLU A 269 8.80 -31.59 15.76
N PRO A 270 10.04 -31.86 15.32
CA PRO A 270 11.30 -31.64 16.04
C PRO A 270 11.62 -30.14 16.18
N ALA A 271 12.30 -29.77 17.27
CA ALA A 271 12.84 -28.41 17.41
C ALA A 271 13.86 -28.12 16.29
N ASP A 272 13.80 -26.91 15.73
CA ASP A 272 14.74 -26.50 14.67
C ASP A 272 15.93 -25.67 15.19
N GLY A 273 15.87 -25.19 16.45
CA GLY A 273 16.94 -24.45 17.12
C GLY A 273 17.20 -23.05 16.54
N THR A 274 16.30 -22.53 15.72
CA THR A 274 16.39 -21.17 15.19
C THR A 274 16.16 -20.14 16.29
N PRO A 275 16.58 -18.88 16.10
CA PRO A 275 16.34 -17.86 17.11
C PRO A 275 14.84 -17.47 17.16
N THR A 276 14.42 -16.68 18.14
CA THR A 276 13.02 -16.42 18.45
C THR A 276 12.28 -15.74 17.30
N THR A 277 11.09 -16.22 16.97
CA THR A 277 10.23 -15.59 15.94
C THR A 277 8.80 -15.42 16.44
N ILE A 278 8.11 -14.43 15.89
CA ILE A 278 6.69 -14.19 16.12
C ILE A 278 5.98 -14.54 14.82
N ARG A 279 5.07 -15.52 14.88
CA ARG A 279 4.34 -16.02 13.72
C ARG A 279 2.90 -15.52 13.73
N ASP A 280 2.51 -14.80 12.69
CA ASP A 280 1.14 -14.29 12.50
C ASP A 280 0.33 -15.24 11.61
N TYR A 281 -0.73 -15.85 12.16
CA TYR A 281 -1.57 -16.81 11.43
C TYR A 281 -2.85 -16.18 10.86
N THR A 282 -3.27 -15.02 11.36
CA THR A 282 -4.59 -14.43 11.06
C THR A 282 -4.55 -12.95 10.69
N GLY A 283 -3.37 -12.32 10.64
CA GLY A 283 -3.18 -10.95 10.17
C GLY A 283 -3.26 -9.90 11.28
N ASN A 284 -2.87 -10.25 12.52
CA ASN A 284 -2.89 -9.36 13.68
C ASN A 284 -1.64 -8.47 13.72
N TYR A 285 -1.64 -7.47 12.84
CA TYR A 285 -0.52 -6.58 12.57
C TYR A 285 0.01 -5.83 13.80
N TRP A 286 -0.88 -5.27 14.63
CA TRP A 286 -0.48 -4.49 15.80
C TRP A 286 0.06 -5.38 16.90
N THR A 287 -0.55 -6.55 17.10
CA THR A 287 -0.15 -7.53 18.10
C THR A 287 1.26 -8.02 17.87
N VAL A 288 1.60 -8.44 16.65
CA VAL A 288 2.95 -8.98 16.39
C VAL A 288 4.05 -7.94 16.52
N ARG A 289 3.77 -6.67 16.20
CA ARG A 289 4.71 -5.56 16.35
C ARG A 289 4.85 -5.10 17.78
N TYR A 290 3.75 -5.06 18.54
CA TYR A 290 3.79 -4.86 19.97
C TYR A 290 4.65 -5.92 20.66
N LEU A 291 4.45 -7.19 20.33
CA LEU A 291 5.24 -8.30 20.90
C LEU A 291 6.72 -8.20 20.51
N ALA A 292 7.03 -7.87 19.24
CA ALA A 292 8.42 -7.69 18.81
C ALA A 292 9.09 -6.55 19.58
N ALA A 293 8.45 -5.38 19.65
CA ALA A 293 8.96 -4.23 20.38
C ALA A 293 9.11 -4.51 21.88
N LEU A 294 8.12 -5.17 22.50
CA LEU A 294 8.13 -5.55 23.92
C LEU A 294 9.30 -6.49 24.23
N MET A 295 9.58 -7.44 23.34
CA MET A 295 10.64 -8.43 23.50
C MET A 295 12.01 -7.92 23.03
N GLY A 296 12.09 -6.72 22.45
CA GLY A 296 13.33 -6.18 21.88
C GLY A 296 13.79 -6.92 20.61
N LEU A 297 12.86 -7.54 19.88
CA LEU A 297 13.13 -8.24 18.63
C LEU A 297 13.00 -7.29 17.44
N ASP A 298 13.87 -7.46 16.45
CA ASP A 298 13.77 -6.77 15.17
C ASP A 298 12.49 -7.20 14.41
N GLU A 299 11.87 -6.31 13.62
CA GLU A 299 10.65 -6.64 12.89
C GLU A 299 10.85 -7.75 11.85
N THR A 300 12.08 -8.00 11.39
CA THR A 300 12.42 -9.15 10.53
C THR A 300 12.19 -10.51 11.21
N ARG A 301 11.99 -10.51 12.53
CA ARG A 301 11.63 -11.70 13.34
C ARG A 301 10.13 -12.01 13.30
N ILE A 302 9.32 -11.13 12.70
CA ILE A 302 7.89 -11.34 12.45
C ILE A 302 7.74 -12.03 11.10
N VAL A 303 7.13 -13.21 11.12
CA VAL A 303 6.95 -14.05 9.94
C VAL A 303 5.50 -14.52 9.82
N SER A 304 5.06 -14.86 8.62
CA SER A 304 3.76 -15.49 8.42
C SER A 304 3.74 -16.90 9.02
N GLY A 305 2.68 -17.21 9.77
CA GLY A 305 2.37 -18.55 10.25
C GLY A 305 1.84 -19.43 9.12
N ASN A 306 2.16 -20.73 9.17
CA ASN A 306 1.63 -21.69 8.20
C ASN A 306 0.37 -22.34 8.76
N THR A 307 -0.83 -21.86 8.41
CA THR A 307 -2.11 -22.41 8.90
C THR A 307 -2.34 -23.90 8.59
N SER A 308 -1.51 -24.52 7.74
CA SER A 308 -1.56 -25.94 7.39
C SER A 308 -0.59 -26.81 8.20
N ASP A 309 0.25 -26.23 9.06
CA ASP A 309 1.21 -26.98 9.90
C ASP A 309 0.55 -27.72 11.07
N GLY A 310 -0.67 -27.31 11.47
CA GLY A 310 -1.43 -27.90 12.56
C GLY A 310 -0.85 -27.62 13.96
N LEU A 311 0.08 -26.66 14.10
CA LEU A 311 0.71 -26.34 15.38
C LEU A 311 -0.24 -25.62 16.33
N THR A 312 -1.06 -24.70 15.82
CA THR A 312 -1.98 -23.89 16.63
C THR A 312 -3.21 -23.45 15.83
N THR A 313 -4.28 -23.16 16.55
CA THR A 313 -5.45 -22.43 16.04
C THR A 313 -5.52 -21.00 16.56
N ALA A 314 -4.50 -20.58 17.31
CA ALA A 314 -4.39 -19.22 17.83
C ALA A 314 -3.93 -18.26 16.72
N ASP A 315 -4.17 -16.98 16.94
CA ASP A 315 -3.85 -15.91 16.00
C ASP A 315 -2.35 -15.67 15.86
N VAL A 316 -1.63 -15.72 16.99
CA VAL A 316 -0.19 -15.44 17.05
C VAL A 316 0.53 -16.51 17.86
N MET A 317 1.66 -16.99 17.32
CA MET A 317 2.56 -17.92 18.02
C MET A 317 3.95 -17.30 18.21
N ILE A 318 4.45 -17.29 19.44
CA ILE A 318 5.86 -16.98 19.71
C ILE A 318 6.63 -18.30 19.71
N ALA A 319 7.46 -18.51 18.68
CA ALA A 319 8.37 -19.64 18.60
C ALA A 319 9.67 -19.28 19.33
N VAL A 320 9.79 -19.74 20.56
CA VAL A 320 10.91 -19.43 21.46
C VAL A 320 12.17 -20.12 20.97
N GLY A 321 13.18 -19.31 20.62
CA GLY A 321 14.44 -19.77 20.06
C GLY A 321 15.62 -19.72 21.02
N THR A 322 16.81 -19.91 20.48
CA THR A 322 18.08 -20.01 21.23
C THR A 322 18.54 -18.69 21.88
N ASP A 323 17.95 -17.57 21.49
CA ASP A 323 18.28 -16.20 21.91
C ASP A 323 17.36 -15.65 23.01
N ILE A 324 16.36 -16.38 23.49
CA ILE A 324 15.37 -15.81 24.42
C ILE A 324 15.89 -15.60 25.86
N GLN A 325 16.91 -16.36 26.27
CA GLN A 325 17.32 -16.43 27.68
C GLN A 325 17.82 -15.11 28.27
N PRO A 326 18.58 -14.26 27.54
CA PRO A 326 18.88 -12.90 27.98
C PRO A 326 17.63 -12.09 28.36
N LEU A 327 16.55 -12.15 27.56
CA LEU A 327 15.30 -11.44 27.85
C LEU A 327 14.72 -11.84 29.22
N LEU A 328 14.73 -13.14 29.51
CA LEU A 328 14.19 -13.71 30.76
C LEU A 328 15.00 -13.31 32.00
N THR A 329 16.23 -12.81 31.82
CA THR A 329 17.13 -12.37 32.90
C THR A 329 17.33 -10.85 32.93
N GLY A 330 16.54 -10.10 32.15
CA GLY A 330 16.59 -8.64 32.11
C GLY A 330 17.60 -8.04 31.13
N GLY A 331 18.16 -8.86 30.23
CA GLY A 331 18.93 -8.42 29.07
C GLY A 331 18.07 -8.25 27.82
N THR A 332 18.70 -7.92 26.69
CA THR A 332 18.08 -7.94 25.37
C THR A 332 18.50 -9.22 24.63
N PRO A 333 17.56 -9.94 23.99
CA PRO A 333 17.82 -11.16 23.24
C PRO A 333 18.69 -10.95 21.99
#